data_AF-M5S969-F1
#
_entry.id   AF-M5S969-F1
#
_cell.length_a   1.000
_cell.length_b   1.000
_cell.length_c   1.000
_cell.angle_alpha   90.00
_cell.angle_beta   90.00
_cell.angle_gamma   90.00
#
_symmetry.space_group_name_H-M   'P 1'
#
loop_
_entity.id
_entity.type
_entity.pdbx_description
1 polymer ?
#
loop_
_entity_poly.entity_id
_entity_poly.type
_entity_poly.pdbx_seq_one_letter_code
_entity_poly.pdbx_strand_id
1 'polypeptide(L)'
;MNKRNPIANRRGSFTTWGDSSWNAVLFRSTNDSLDPAEALLSCKAIAEVQRDVTAETLQGTWVPPAGKWALLITHKTMLWSTVVCSEHGESLFGDDGLFSDVIGESLVTGDSDSAGVVYLRLRKHDGIESTTEIEWVSDGVRWETPDPEDDPEDDGDTYLGGARFSKNTAEVWLQQRTSAEDAHQKLLTDLDAYVPGLHFLHDARLSNVGRLEAAYGHDDCLSDHFIQRIDVIRFGPLKEFTRSETASRELESAVGRVDLEAVRTALSKGATTGRLPESRHTALWLSLEEASEYSAKNRPVTFDVVLELLLAGANPNELAESAKSPVEQLLQIDYVQTRGKAKKAMANRLNTLVLLDKLIGFGLDVNAISYGSYAYGYRPLHSTALHNQPEMVRRLLEAGADLMLTNDRDATPWISLHNQFESKANHFNKRQRVSIEDNMQRYAEVLRLIRPDS
;
A
#
# COMPACT_ATOMS: atom_id res chain seq x y z
N MET A 1 -15.94 27.78 -9.57
CA MET A 1 -16.27 26.44 -9.02
C MET A 1 -17.44 26.62 -8.06
N ASN A 2 -18.57 25.96 -8.32
CA ASN A 2 -19.68 25.97 -7.36
C ASN A 2 -19.18 25.44 -6.02
N LYS A 3 -19.45 26.18 -4.95
CA LYS A 3 -19.03 25.82 -3.60
C LYS A 3 -19.81 24.56 -3.21
N ARG A 4 -19.14 23.40 -3.17
CA ARG A 4 -19.74 22.15 -2.70
C ARG A 4 -20.28 22.35 -1.29
N ASN A 5 -21.35 21.62 -0.93
CA ASN A 5 -21.85 21.62 0.43
C ASN A 5 -20.73 21.24 1.42
N PRO A 6 -20.77 21.78 2.66
CA PRO A 6 -19.87 21.34 3.71
C PRO A 6 -19.89 19.81 3.83
N ILE A 7 -18.72 19.19 3.98
CA ILE A 7 -18.58 17.73 3.96
C ILE A 7 -19.53 17.02 4.94
N ALA A 8 -19.77 17.64 6.10
CA ALA A 8 -20.70 17.14 7.12
C ALA A 8 -22.15 16.94 6.62
N ASN A 9 -22.56 17.71 5.62
CA ASN A 9 -23.93 17.70 5.10
C ASN A 9 -24.04 16.99 3.74
N ARG A 10 -22.95 16.39 3.24
CA ARG A 10 -23.00 15.69 1.95
C ARG A 10 -23.67 14.34 2.10
N ARG A 11 -24.49 13.98 1.12
CA ARG A 11 -25.18 12.70 0.95
C ARG A 11 -25.21 12.33 -0.52
N GLY A 12 -25.40 11.05 -0.79
CA GLY A 12 -25.29 10.46 -2.13
C GLY A 12 -23.86 10.13 -2.56
N SER A 13 -23.65 9.87 -3.85
CA SER A 13 -22.34 9.65 -4.44
C SER A 13 -21.84 10.91 -5.15
N PHE A 14 -20.67 10.79 -5.78
CA PHE A 14 -20.16 11.79 -6.72
C PHE A 14 -21.03 11.82 -7.99
N THR A 15 -21.22 13.02 -8.55
CA THR A 15 -22.13 13.30 -9.68
C THR A 15 -21.47 13.17 -11.05
N THR A 16 -20.19 12.81 -11.10
CA THR A 16 -19.49 12.51 -12.35
C THR A 16 -19.34 11.00 -12.41
N TRP A 17 -20.30 10.31 -13.02
CA TRP A 17 -20.10 8.94 -13.46
C TRP A 17 -18.89 8.98 -14.40
N GLY A 18 -17.74 8.52 -13.89
CA GLY A 18 -16.50 8.56 -14.65
C GLY A 18 -16.53 7.56 -15.80
N ASP A 19 -15.57 7.65 -16.71
CA ASP A 19 -15.37 6.67 -17.78
C ASP A 19 -14.85 5.31 -17.26
N SER A 20 -15.12 4.94 -16.01
CA SER A 20 -14.53 3.77 -15.36
C SER A 20 -15.44 3.20 -14.27
N SER A 21 -15.54 1.87 -14.24
CA SER A 21 -16.22 1.11 -13.19
C SER A 21 -15.77 1.51 -11.78
N TRP A 22 -16.71 1.62 -10.86
CA TRP A 22 -16.43 1.83 -9.44
C TRP A 22 -17.44 1.10 -8.57
N ASN A 23 -17.03 0.76 -7.34
CA ASN A 23 -17.94 0.25 -6.33
C ASN A 23 -17.58 0.77 -4.94
N ALA A 24 -18.56 0.77 -4.05
CA ALA A 24 -18.42 1.17 -2.67
C ALA A 24 -19.22 0.24 -1.77
N VAL A 25 -18.67 -0.02 -0.60
CA VAL A 25 -19.27 -0.82 0.44
C VAL A 25 -19.35 0.00 1.70
N LEU A 26 -20.53 0.01 2.32
CA LEU A 26 -20.77 0.67 3.60
C LEU A 26 -21.40 -0.32 4.56
N PHE A 27 -21.06 -0.18 5.84
CA PHE A 27 -21.59 -1.01 6.91
C PHE A 27 -22.01 -0.14 8.10
N ARG A 28 -23.10 -0.51 8.76
CA ARG A 28 -23.46 0.04 10.07
C ARG A 28 -24.04 -1.04 10.98
N SER A 29 -23.80 -0.89 12.27
CA SER A 29 -24.48 -1.68 13.30
C SER A 29 -25.96 -1.26 13.39
N THR A 30 -26.87 -2.21 13.63
CA THR A 30 -28.27 -1.89 13.97
C THR A 30 -28.43 -1.38 15.40
N ASN A 31 -27.39 -1.49 16.23
CA ASN A 31 -27.30 -0.86 17.53
C ASN A 31 -26.37 0.35 17.44
N ASP A 32 -26.94 1.55 17.41
CA ASP A 32 -26.19 2.82 17.26
C ASP A 32 -25.16 3.07 18.38
N SER A 33 -25.28 2.37 19.52
CA SER A 33 -24.30 2.45 20.62
C SER A 33 -23.13 1.47 20.48
N LEU A 34 -23.22 0.51 19.55
CA LEU A 34 -22.18 -0.48 19.31
C LEU A 34 -21.23 0.02 18.24
N ASP A 35 -19.94 0.07 18.59
CA ASP A 35 -18.87 0.42 17.66
C ASP A 35 -18.90 -0.51 16.42
N PRO A 36 -18.89 0.03 15.19
CA PRO A 36 -18.99 -0.77 13.97
C PRO A 36 -17.97 -1.91 13.88
N ALA A 37 -16.75 -1.71 14.38
CA ALA A 37 -15.74 -2.77 14.33
C ALA A 37 -15.99 -3.86 15.39
N GLU A 38 -16.59 -3.53 16.54
CA GLU A 38 -17.05 -4.52 17.52
C GLU A 38 -18.24 -5.33 16.97
N ALA A 39 -19.15 -4.69 16.23
CA ALA A 39 -20.22 -5.38 15.54
C ALA A 39 -19.67 -6.39 14.52
N LEU A 40 -18.62 -6.01 13.79
CA LEU A 40 -17.97 -6.88 12.82
C LEU A 40 -17.18 -8.02 13.45
N LEU A 41 -16.61 -7.88 14.66
CA LEU A 41 -15.94 -8.97 15.37
C LEU A 41 -16.86 -10.16 15.69
N SER A 42 -18.18 -9.98 15.66
CA SER A 42 -19.14 -11.08 15.82
C SER A 42 -19.16 -12.06 14.63
N CYS A 43 -18.66 -11.62 13.48
CA CYS A 43 -18.64 -12.39 12.25
C CYS A 43 -17.53 -13.46 12.27
N LYS A 44 -17.86 -14.73 12.05
CA LYS A 44 -16.88 -15.84 12.10
C LYS A 44 -15.77 -15.74 11.07
N ALA A 45 -16.04 -15.02 9.98
CA ALA A 45 -15.08 -14.79 8.91
C ALA A 45 -14.07 -13.69 9.24
N ILE A 46 -14.30 -12.92 10.31
CA ILE A 46 -13.37 -11.90 10.78
C ILE A 46 -12.45 -12.52 11.82
N ALA A 47 -11.17 -12.44 11.50
CA ALA A 47 -10.07 -12.99 12.25
C ALA A 47 -9.71 -12.05 13.40
N GLU A 48 -9.45 -10.79 13.06
CA GLU A 48 -8.96 -9.75 13.94
C GLU A 48 -9.40 -8.39 13.40
N VAL A 49 -9.61 -7.45 14.31
CA VAL A 49 -9.68 -6.03 14.00
C VAL A 49 -8.53 -5.31 14.68
N GLN A 50 -7.54 -4.87 13.90
CA GLN A 50 -6.51 -3.96 14.39
C GLN A 50 -7.11 -2.57 14.48
N ARG A 51 -7.14 -2.04 15.71
CA ARG A 51 -7.79 -0.76 16.00
C ARG A 51 -6.87 0.41 15.66
N ASP A 52 -7.49 1.44 15.09
CA ASP A 52 -6.92 2.79 14.91
C ASP A 52 -5.53 2.84 14.21
N VAL A 53 -5.53 2.66 12.89
CA VAL A 53 -4.39 2.91 12.00
C VAL A 53 -4.52 4.26 11.27
N THR A 54 -5.29 5.18 11.85
CA THR A 54 -5.74 6.41 11.18
C THR A 54 -4.56 7.29 10.77
N ALA A 55 -3.62 7.51 11.69
CA ALA A 55 -2.49 8.39 11.45
C ALA A 55 -1.59 7.85 10.34
N GLU A 56 -1.22 6.57 10.41
CA GLU A 56 -0.36 5.91 9.44
C GLU A 56 -1.02 5.85 8.06
N THR A 57 -2.32 5.57 8.02
CA THR A 57 -3.07 5.46 6.75
C THR A 57 -3.15 6.82 6.05
N LEU A 58 -3.49 7.89 6.77
CA LEU A 58 -3.62 9.22 6.18
C LEU A 58 -2.26 9.86 5.82
N GLN A 59 -1.18 9.45 6.50
CA GLN A 59 0.19 9.86 6.15
C GLN A 59 0.79 9.02 5.01
N GLY A 60 0.12 7.96 4.58
CA GLY A 60 0.64 7.04 3.56
C GLY A 60 1.83 6.19 4.03
N THR A 61 2.00 6.04 5.35
CA THR A 61 3.06 5.22 5.97
C THR A 61 2.56 3.86 6.45
N TRP A 62 1.24 3.64 6.41
CA TRP A 62 0.64 2.35 6.75
C TRP A 62 0.97 1.28 5.72
N VAL A 63 1.49 0.15 6.20
CA VAL A 63 1.79 -1.02 5.36
C VAL A 63 0.66 -2.04 5.52
N PRO A 64 0.00 -2.45 4.42
CA PRO A 64 -1.06 -3.44 4.49
C PRO A 64 -0.58 -4.79 5.06
N PRO A 65 -1.40 -5.48 5.87
CA PRO A 65 -1.06 -6.81 6.35
C PRO A 65 -1.10 -7.83 5.21
N ALA A 66 -0.35 -8.92 5.37
CA ALA A 66 -0.46 -10.07 4.46
C ALA A 66 -1.84 -10.75 4.58
N GLY A 67 -2.31 -11.35 3.48
CA GLY A 67 -3.62 -12.00 3.42
C GLY A 67 -4.74 -11.04 3.00
N LYS A 68 -5.99 -11.47 3.16
CA LYS A 68 -7.18 -10.66 2.84
C LYS A 68 -7.47 -9.68 3.98
N TRP A 69 -7.65 -8.42 3.65
CA TRP A 69 -7.96 -7.36 4.62
C TRP A 69 -8.87 -6.28 4.02
N ALA A 70 -9.48 -5.49 4.90
CA ALA A 70 -10.21 -4.28 4.55
C ALA A 70 -9.94 -3.18 5.58
N LEU A 71 -10.00 -1.91 5.15
CA LEU A 71 -10.06 -0.78 6.05
C LEU A 71 -11.52 -0.46 6.38
N LEU A 72 -11.84 -0.35 7.66
CA LEU A 72 -13.10 0.17 8.15
C LEU A 72 -12.92 1.62 8.56
N ILE A 73 -13.51 2.52 7.79
CA ILE A 73 -13.42 3.96 7.98
C ILE A 73 -14.70 4.42 8.67
N THR A 74 -14.58 4.74 9.95
CA THR A 74 -15.65 5.34 10.75
C THR A 74 -15.61 6.85 10.55
N HIS A 75 -16.77 7.46 10.33
CA HIS A 75 -16.91 8.88 10.00
C HIS A 75 -17.53 9.68 11.13
N LYS A 76 -17.21 10.97 11.21
CA LYS A 76 -17.75 11.89 12.25
C LYS A 76 -19.18 12.35 11.96
N THR A 77 -19.62 12.27 10.71
CA THR A 77 -20.81 13.01 10.22
C THR A 77 -21.90 12.13 9.61
N MET A 78 -21.71 10.81 9.62
CA MET A 78 -22.71 9.83 9.18
C MET A 78 -22.57 8.52 9.96
N LEU A 79 -23.67 7.78 10.08
CA LEU A 79 -23.71 6.49 10.79
C LEU A 79 -23.05 5.34 10.02
N TRP A 80 -23.03 5.45 8.69
CA TRP A 80 -22.37 4.48 7.84
C TRP A 80 -20.87 4.56 8.01
N SER A 81 -20.21 3.41 8.16
CA SER A 81 -18.77 3.26 8.00
C SER A 81 -18.45 2.82 6.57
N THR A 82 -17.40 3.36 5.97
CA THR A 82 -16.96 2.92 4.63
C THR A 82 -16.01 1.75 4.77
N VAL A 83 -16.22 0.69 3.99
CA VAL A 83 -15.34 -0.47 3.94
C VAL A 83 -14.54 -0.42 2.64
N VAL A 84 -13.24 -0.17 2.76
CA VAL A 84 -12.31 -0.12 1.62
C VAL A 84 -11.54 -1.44 1.57
N CYS A 85 -11.75 -2.22 0.51
CA CYS A 85 -11.29 -3.60 0.44
C CYS A 85 -10.07 -3.74 -0.46
N SER A 86 -9.23 -4.75 -0.20
CA SER A 86 -8.12 -5.13 -1.08
C SER A 86 -8.56 -5.92 -2.33
N GLU A 87 -9.83 -6.34 -2.39
CA GLU A 87 -10.47 -7.13 -3.46
C GLU A 87 -11.81 -6.49 -3.86
N HIS A 88 -12.43 -6.94 -4.96
CA HIS A 88 -13.76 -6.44 -5.39
C HIS A 88 -14.83 -6.64 -4.31
N GLY A 89 -15.34 -5.54 -3.76
CA GLY A 89 -16.27 -5.51 -2.61
C GLY A 89 -17.56 -6.31 -2.72
N GLU A 90 -18.08 -6.59 -3.93
CA GLU A 90 -19.28 -7.44 -4.11
C GLU A 90 -19.05 -8.89 -3.64
N SER A 91 -17.81 -9.38 -3.68
CA SER A 91 -17.47 -10.75 -3.24
C SER A 91 -17.53 -10.94 -1.71
N LEU A 92 -17.68 -9.85 -0.94
CA LEU A 92 -17.78 -9.90 0.53
C LEU A 92 -19.21 -10.09 1.03
N PHE A 93 -20.21 -9.58 0.30
CA PHE A 93 -21.61 -9.52 0.73
C PHE A 93 -22.52 -10.22 -0.30
N GLY A 94 -22.64 -11.53 -0.17
CA GLY A 94 -23.56 -12.41 -0.88
C GLY A 94 -24.11 -13.49 0.06
N ASP A 95 -24.98 -14.37 -0.43
CA ASP A 95 -25.61 -15.42 0.41
C ASP A 95 -24.57 -16.43 0.96
N ASP A 96 -23.43 -16.59 0.27
CA ASP A 96 -22.22 -17.30 0.71
C ASP A 96 -21.06 -16.35 1.08
N GLY A 97 -21.35 -15.05 1.29
CA GLY A 97 -20.35 -14.01 1.53
C GLY A 97 -19.77 -14.02 2.95
N LEU A 98 -18.62 -13.35 3.12
CA LEU A 98 -17.87 -13.24 4.37
C LEU A 98 -18.65 -12.54 5.50
N PHE A 99 -19.77 -11.87 5.24
CA PHE A 99 -20.58 -11.17 6.27
C PHE A 99 -21.95 -11.79 6.53
N SER A 100 -22.18 -13.06 6.15
CA SER A 100 -23.49 -13.71 6.31
C SER A 100 -23.99 -13.82 7.75
N ASP A 101 -23.10 -13.83 8.75
CA ASP A 101 -23.41 -13.96 10.18
C ASP A 101 -23.16 -12.69 11.01
N VAL A 102 -23.01 -11.53 10.38
CA VAL A 102 -22.92 -10.25 11.09
C VAL A 102 -24.30 -9.76 11.53
N ILE A 103 -24.35 -8.92 12.56
CA ILE A 103 -25.55 -8.16 12.94
C ILE A 103 -25.37 -6.71 12.50
N GLY A 104 -26.19 -6.25 11.55
CA GLY A 104 -26.03 -4.91 10.98
C GLY A 104 -26.79 -4.71 9.68
N GLU A 105 -26.50 -3.59 9.01
CA GLU A 105 -26.90 -3.34 7.63
C GLU A 105 -25.66 -3.11 6.78
N SER A 106 -25.68 -3.67 5.57
CA SER A 106 -24.69 -3.37 4.53
C SER A 106 -25.36 -2.68 3.36
N LEU A 107 -24.61 -1.76 2.75
CA LEU A 107 -25.00 -1.03 1.56
C LEU A 107 -23.88 -1.17 0.54
N VAL A 108 -24.18 -1.82 -0.58
CA VAL A 108 -23.26 -2.01 -1.70
C VAL A 108 -23.79 -1.23 -2.89
N THR A 109 -22.96 -0.44 -3.54
CA THR A 109 -23.38 0.38 -4.68
C THR A 109 -22.22 0.63 -5.62
N GLY A 110 -22.52 0.85 -6.90
CA GLY A 110 -21.48 1.09 -7.88
C GLY A 110 -22.05 1.35 -9.27
N ASP A 111 -21.12 1.56 -10.18
CA ASP A 111 -21.31 1.67 -11.62
C ASP A 111 -20.36 0.68 -12.29
N SER A 112 -20.87 -0.11 -13.23
CA SER A 112 -20.08 -1.03 -14.03
C SER A 112 -20.11 -0.59 -15.49
N ASP A 113 -19.01 0.00 -15.96
CA ASP A 113 -18.82 0.39 -17.36
C ASP A 113 -18.98 -0.78 -18.35
N SER A 114 -18.52 -1.97 -17.94
CA SER A 114 -18.47 -3.16 -18.78
C SER A 114 -19.84 -3.80 -18.96
N ALA A 115 -20.71 -3.63 -17.96
CA ALA A 115 -22.10 -4.08 -18.01
C ALA A 115 -23.07 -2.93 -18.34
N GLY A 116 -22.60 -1.69 -18.34
CA GLY A 116 -23.41 -0.49 -18.53
C GLY A 116 -24.46 -0.28 -17.44
N VAL A 117 -24.23 -0.76 -16.21
CA VAL A 117 -25.25 -0.74 -15.14
C VAL A 117 -24.78 -0.01 -13.89
N VAL A 118 -25.71 0.73 -13.30
CA VAL A 118 -25.60 1.33 -11.96
C VAL A 118 -26.49 0.55 -11.00
N TYR A 119 -26.01 0.33 -9.78
CA TYR A 119 -26.73 -0.50 -8.83
C TYR A 119 -26.59 -0.03 -7.38
N LEU A 120 -27.56 -0.42 -6.57
CA LEU A 120 -27.58 -0.23 -5.12
C LEU A 120 -28.29 -1.41 -4.47
N ARG A 121 -27.64 -2.05 -3.51
CA ARG A 121 -28.20 -3.15 -2.72
C ARG A 121 -28.05 -2.85 -1.23
N LEU A 122 -29.16 -2.72 -0.53
CA LEU A 122 -29.24 -2.63 0.92
C LEU A 122 -29.66 -3.99 1.48
N ARG A 123 -28.84 -4.56 2.35
CA ARG A 123 -29.15 -5.80 3.06
C ARG A 123 -29.15 -5.58 4.57
N LYS A 124 -30.06 -6.24 5.25
CA LYS A 124 -30.11 -6.32 6.71
C LYS A 124 -29.68 -7.72 7.15
N HIS A 125 -28.78 -7.78 8.12
CA HIS A 125 -28.19 -9.01 8.63
C HIS A 125 -28.58 -9.17 10.11
N ASP A 126 -29.14 -10.33 10.47
CA ASP A 126 -29.57 -10.64 11.84
C ASP A 126 -28.64 -11.59 12.60
N GLY A 127 -27.50 -11.93 12.00
CA GLY A 127 -26.52 -12.87 12.52
C GLY A 127 -26.72 -14.33 12.06
N ILE A 128 -27.81 -14.61 11.34
CA ILE A 128 -28.13 -15.95 10.82
C ILE A 128 -28.44 -15.86 9.32
N GLU A 129 -29.33 -14.95 8.94
CA GLU A 129 -29.76 -14.73 7.57
C GLU A 129 -29.66 -13.25 7.19
N SER A 130 -29.66 -13.01 5.89
CA SER A 130 -29.61 -11.67 5.31
C SER A 130 -30.86 -11.43 4.48
N THR A 131 -31.56 -10.33 4.73
CA THR A 131 -32.73 -9.91 3.95
C THR A 131 -32.37 -8.75 3.03
N THR A 132 -32.72 -8.84 1.75
CA THR A 132 -32.63 -7.71 0.81
C THR A 132 -33.73 -6.70 1.10
N GLU A 133 -33.35 -5.55 1.65
CA GLU A 133 -34.25 -4.45 1.99
C GLU A 133 -34.56 -3.59 0.77
N ILE A 134 -33.53 -3.29 -0.03
CA ILE A 134 -33.62 -2.57 -1.29
C ILE A 134 -32.67 -3.24 -2.27
N GLU A 135 -33.15 -3.52 -3.47
CA GLU A 135 -32.30 -3.84 -4.61
C GLU A 135 -32.71 -2.97 -5.78
N TRP A 136 -31.75 -2.24 -6.31
CA TRP A 136 -31.92 -1.39 -7.47
C TRP A 136 -30.79 -1.64 -8.46
N VAL A 137 -31.15 -1.83 -9.72
CA VAL A 137 -30.21 -2.01 -10.85
C VAL A 137 -30.83 -1.28 -12.05
N SER A 138 -30.00 -0.60 -12.83
CA SER A 138 -30.45 0.14 -14.00
C SER A 138 -29.32 0.25 -15.01
N ASP A 139 -29.65 0.08 -16.30
CA ASP A 139 -28.81 0.44 -17.44
C ASP A 139 -28.98 1.92 -17.89
N GLY A 140 -30.07 2.55 -17.44
CA GLY A 140 -30.37 3.97 -17.69
C GLY A 140 -31.30 4.21 -18.88
N VAL A 141 -31.49 3.21 -19.75
CA VAL A 141 -32.29 3.28 -20.99
C VAL A 141 -33.70 3.79 -20.72
N ARG A 142 -34.29 3.43 -19.57
CA ARG A 142 -35.60 3.92 -19.11
C ARG A 142 -35.80 5.43 -19.21
N TRP A 143 -34.74 6.20 -18.99
CA TRP A 143 -34.79 7.67 -18.97
C TRP A 143 -34.22 8.31 -20.24
N GLU A 144 -33.74 7.50 -21.18
CA GLU A 144 -33.23 7.96 -22.46
C GLU A 144 -34.35 8.12 -23.49
N THR A 145 -34.05 8.78 -24.60
CA THR A 145 -34.97 8.80 -25.74
C THR A 145 -34.82 7.46 -26.46
N PRO A 146 -35.87 6.65 -26.62
CA PRO A 146 -35.77 5.35 -27.27
C PRO A 146 -35.19 5.48 -28.68
N ASP A 147 -34.27 4.60 -29.08
CA ASP A 147 -33.89 4.52 -30.49
C ASP A 147 -35.12 4.07 -31.28
N PRO A 148 -35.45 4.68 -32.43
CA PRO A 148 -36.55 4.21 -33.28
C PRO A 148 -36.43 2.74 -33.75
N GLU A 149 -35.25 2.11 -33.63
CA GLU A 149 -35.04 0.67 -33.87
C GLU A 149 -35.28 -0.21 -32.64
N ASP A 150 -35.36 0.36 -31.43
CA ASP A 150 -35.62 -0.37 -30.19
C ASP A 150 -37.11 -0.74 -30.03
N ASP A 151 -37.37 -1.81 -29.29
CA ASP A 151 -38.75 -2.21 -28.98
C ASP A 151 -39.40 -1.11 -28.11
N PRO A 152 -40.52 -0.48 -28.53
CA PRO A 152 -41.18 0.57 -27.76
C PRO A 152 -41.75 0.08 -26.42
N GLU A 153 -41.78 -1.23 -26.15
CA GLU A 153 -42.11 -1.82 -24.85
C GLU A 153 -40.88 -2.13 -23.98
N ASP A 154 -39.66 -1.97 -24.48
CA ASP A 154 -38.41 -2.16 -23.74
C ASP A 154 -38.06 -0.87 -22.98
N ASP A 155 -38.32 -0.86 -21.67
CA ASP A 155 -37.99 0.25 -20.78
C ASP A 155 -36.58 0.15 -20.18
N GLY A 156 -35.71 -0.69 -20.76
CA GLY A 156 -34.38 -1.02 -20.25
C GLY A 156 -34.43 -1.99 -19.08
N ASP A 157 -33.28 -2.55 -18.72
CA ASP A 157 -33.13 -3.45 -17.57
C ASP A 157 -33.12 -2.67 -16.23
N THR A 158 -34.18 -1.90 -15.95
CA THR A 158 -34.35 -1.18 -14.68
C THR A 158 -35.22 -1.96 -13.70
N TYR A 159 -34.62 -2.36 -12.58
CA TYR A 159 -35.28 -3.06 -11.49
C TYR A 159 -35.18 -2.27 -10.18
N LEU A 160 -36.29 -2.15 -9.45
CA LEU A 160 -36.36 -1.70 -8.06
C LEU A 160 -37.24 -2.65 -7.26
N GLY A 161 -36.72 -3.21 -6.17
CA GLY A 161 -37.43 -4.13 -5.30
C GLY A 161 -36.81 -4.26 -3.90
N GLY A 162 -37.14 -5.35 -3.21
CA GLY A 162 -36.73 -5.61 -1.83
C GLY A 162 -37.85 -5.39 -0.81
N ALA A 163 -37.60 -5.68 0.46
CA ALA A 163 -38.60 -5.59 1.53
C ALA A 163 -39.26 -4.19 1.67
N ARG A 164 -38.56 -3.13 1.25
CA ARG A 164 -39.06 -1.74 1.30
C ARG A 164 -39.85 -1.33 0.06
N PHE A 165 -39.80 -2.11 -1.03
CA PHE A 165 -40.45 -1.79 -2.29
C PHE A 165 -41.23 -2.99 -2.84
N SER A 166 -42.56 -2.91 -2.76
CA SER A 166 -43.44 -3.74 -3.60
C SER A 166 -43.37 -3.32 -5.07
N LYS A 167 -43.77 -4.20 -6.00
CA LYS A 167 -43.80 -3.89 -7.44
C LYS A 167 -44.53 -2.58 -7.76
N ASN A 168 -45.69 -2.33 -7.14
CA ASN A 168 -46.47 -1.12 -7.41
C ASN A 168 -45.81 0.14 -6.84
N THR A 169 -45.25 0.05 -5.64
CA THR A 169 -44.56 1.19 -5.00
C THR A 169 -43.25 1.53 -5.70
N ALA A 170 -42.54 0.52 -6.22
CA ALA A 170 -41.33 0.69 -7.00
C ALA A 170 -41.61 1.50 -8.28
N GLU A 171 -42.62 1.09 -9.05
CA GLU A 171 -43.00 1.75 -10.29
C GLU A 171 -43.40 3.22 -10.07
N VAL A 172 -44.25 3.49 -9.08
CA VAL A 172 -44.66 4.87 -8.73
C VAL A 172 -43.46 5.71 -8.29
N TRP A 173 -42.50 5.12 -7.59
CA TRP A 173 -41.30 5.82 -7.14
C TRP A 173 -40.37 6.14 -8.32
N LEU A 174 -40.15 5.19 -9.24
CA LEU A 174 -39.32 5.36 -10.44
C LEU A 174 -39.88 6.41 -11.40
N GLN A 175 -41.20 6.51 -11.54
CA GLN A 175 -41.87 7.54 -12.36
C GLN A 175 -41.62 8.97 -11.87
N GLN A 176 -41.20 9.15 -10.61
CA GLN A 176 -40.87 10.46 -10.04
C GLN A 176 -39.40 10.84 -10.24
N ARG A 177 -38.60 9.99 -10.90
CA ARG A 177 -37.17 10.20 -11.14
C ARG A 177 -36.93 10.69 -12.56
N THR A 178 -35.93 11.55 -12.71
CA THR A 178 -35.59 12.15 -14.02
C THR A 178 -34.47 11.43 -14.76
N SER A 179 -33.66 10.63 -14.06
CA SER A 179 -32.57 9.84 -14.61
C SER A 179 -32.19 8.71 -13.65
N ALA A 180 -31.38 7.76 -14.11
CA ALA A 180 -30.76 6.76 -13.24
C ALA A 180 -29.86 7.42 -12.17
N GLU A 181 -29.20 8.54 -12.49
CA GLU A 181 -28.42 9.33 -11.52
C GLU A 181 -29.31 9.93 -10.43
N ASP A 182 -30.44 10.54 -10.79
CA ASP A 182 -31.40 11.06 -9.81
C ASP A 182 -31.95 9.93 -8.91
N ALA A 183 -32.30 8.79 -9.49
CA ALA A 183 -32.73 7.62 -8.75
C ALA A 183 -31.68 7.14 -7.74
N HIS A 184 -30.45 6.92 -8.21
CA HIS A 184 -29.33 6.48 -7.40
C HIS A 184 -29.01 7.46 -6.26
N GLN A 185 -28.90 8.74 -6.58
CA GLN A 185 -28.59 9.79 -5.62
C GLN A 185 -29.68 9.93 -4.57
N LYS A 186 -30.94 9.79 -4.98
CA LYS A 186 -32.10 9.87 -4.08
C LYS A 186 -32.14 8.69 -3.11
N LEU A 187 -31.89 7.47 -3.58
CA LEU A 187 -31.83 6.28 -2.72
C LEU A 187 -30.74 6.45 -1.65
N LEU A 188 -29.52 6.85 -2.04
CA LEU A 188 -28.43 7.08 -1.09
C LEU A 188 -28.74 8.20 -0.09
N THR A 189 -29.36 9.29 -0.55
CA THR A 189 -29.75 10.41 0.31
C THR A 189 -30.82 10.00 1.32
N ASP A 190 -31.81 9.21 0.92
CA ASP A 190 -32.85 8.69 1.80
C ASP A 190 -32.31 7.71 2.84
N LEU A 191 -31.17 7.06 2.55
CA LEU A 191 -30.44 6.20 3.47
C LEU A 191 -29.44 6.93 4.37
N ASP A 192 -29.36 8.26 4.28
CA ASP A 192 -28.36 9.10 4.96
C ASP A 192 -26.92 8.65 4.66
N ALA A 193 -26.68 8.10 3.47
CA ALA A 193 -25.38 7.60 3.04
C ALA A 193 -24.63 8.65 2.22
N TYR A 194 -23.31 8.71 2.40
CA TYR A 194 -22.41 9.46 1.54
C TYR A 194 -21.29 8.55 1.03
N VAL A 195 -21.04 8.60 -0.28
CA VAL A 195 -20.08 7.72 -0.98
C VAL A 195 -19.01 8.57 -1.66
N PRO A 196 -17.89 8.87 -0.99
CA PRO A 196 -16.85 9.75 -1.53
C PRO A 196 -15.84 9.06 -2.46
N GLY A 197 -16.12 7.83 -2.93
CA GLY A 197 -15.22 7.10 -3.81
C GLY A 197 -13.87 6.75 -3.17
N LEU A 198 -13.88 6.44 -1.87
CA LEU A 198 -12.68 6.01 -1.16
C LEU A 198 -12.23 4.65 -1.67
N HIS A 199 -10.98 4.57 -2.09
CA HIS A 199 -10.38 3.34 -2.57
C HIS A 199 -8.92 3.27 -2.11
N PHE A 200 -8.39 2.05 -2.06
CA PHE A 200 -6.99 1.84 -1.75
C PHE A 200 -6.25 1.62 -3.07
N LEU A 201 -5.45 2.59 -3.50
CA LEU A 201 -4.73 2.49 -4.76
C LEU A 201 -3.62 1.45 -4.63
N HIS A 202 -3.75 0.32 -5.33
CA HIS A 202 -2.68 -0.65 -5.50
C HIS A 202 -1.87 -0.25 -6.74
N ASP A 203 -0.61 0.20 -6.60
CA ASP A 203 0.23 0.39 -7.79
C ASP A 203 0.60 -1.00 -8.33
N ALA A 204 0.04 -1.38 -9.48
CA ALA A 204 0.30 -2.67 -10.13
C ALA A 204 1.80 -2.91 -10.44
N ARG A 205 2.66 -1.89 -10.32
CA ARG A 205 4.13 -2.01 -10.45
C ARG A 205 4.83 -2.29 -9.11
N LEU A 206 4.15 -2.08 -7.98
CA LEU A 206 4.66 -2.22 -6.61
C LEU A 206 3.67 -3.05 -5.77
N SER A 207 3.93 -4.36 -5.66
CA SER A 207 3.18 -5.23 -4.77
C SER A 207 3.36 -4.78 -3.31
N ASN A 208 2.26 -4.39 -2.65
CA ASN A 208 2.11 -4.07 -1.22
C ASN A 208 2.46 -2.66 -0.72
N VAL A 209 2.54 -1.66 -1.60
CA VAL A 209 2.37 -0.26 -1.18
C VAL A 209 1.16 0.31 -1.90
N GLY A 210 0.20 0.76 -1.09
CA GLY A 210 -0.94 1.50 -1.57
C GLY A 210 -1.27 2.63 -0.62
N ARG A 211 -1.98 3.62 -1.13
CA ARG A 211 -2.44 4.78 -0.37
C ARG A 211 -3.95 4.83 -0.44
N LEU A 212 -4.56 5.23 0.67
CA LEU A 212 -5.98 5.55 0.70
C LEU A 212 -6.19 6.84 -0.09
N GLU A 213 -7.02 6.78 -1.14
CA GLU A 213 -7.35 7.91 -1.99
C GLU A 213 -8.86 8.14 -2.02
N ALA A 214 -9.25 9.38 -2.34
CA ALA A 214 -10.61 9.73 -2.67
C ALA A 214 -10.68 10.06 -4.17
N ALA A 215 -11.62 9.44 -4.88
CA ALA A 215 -11.79 9.70 -6.30
C ALA A 215 -12.58 11.00 -6.57
N TYR A 216 -12.59 11.43 -7.84
CA TYR A 216 -13.47 12.51 -8.34
C TYR A 216 -13.34 13.86 -7.59
N GLY A 217 -12.14 14.14 -7.09
CA GLY A 217 -11.80 15.39 -6.39
C GLY A 217 -12.44 15.50 -5.02
N HIS A 218 -12.77 14.39 -4.37
CA HIS A 218 -13.33 14.34 -3.01
C HIS A 218 -12.24 14.19 -1.93
N ASP A 219 -11.02 14.70 -2.17
CA ASP A 219 -9.86 14.60 -1.28
C ASP A 219 -10.11 15.17 0.13
N ASP A 220 -11.08 16.09 0.27
CA ASP A 220 -11.49 16.62 1.57
C ASP A 220 -12.10 15.55 2.50
N CYS A 221 -12.48 14.39 1.95
CA CYS A 221 -12.94 13.21 2.68
C CYS A 221 -11.79 12.41 3.34
N LEU A 222 -10.53 12.73 3.06
CA LEU A 222 -9.36 12.18 3.77
C LEU A 222 -8.93 13.06 4.94
N SER A 223 -9.73 14.09 5.29
CA SER A 223 -9.42 14.97 6.41
C SER A 223 -9.87 14.40 7.75
N ASP A 224 -9.22 14.85 8.82
CA ASP A 224 -9.62 14.64 10.21
C ASP A 224 -11.01 15.25 10.53
N HIS A 225 -11.57 16.11 9.68
CA HIS A 225 -12.91 16.67 9.86
C HIS A 225 -14.00 15.66 9.48
N PHE A 226 -13.68 14.70 8.59
CA PHE A 226 -14.62 13.69 8.13
C PHE A 226 -14.33 12.33 8.76
N ILE A 227 -13.06 11.91 8.75
CA ILE A 227 -12.65 10.60 9.29
C ILE A 227 -12.54 10.71 10.82
N GLN A 228 -13.23 9.80 11.51
CA GLN A 228 -13.12 9.63 12.96
C GLN A 228 -12.01 8.64 13.29
N ARG A 229 -12.00 7.48 12.62
CA ARG A 229 -11.06 6.37 12.88
C ARG A 229 -11.00 5.44 11.68
N ILE A 230 -9.82 4.87 11.43
CA ILE A 230 -9.61 3.79 10.45
C ILE A 230 -9.16 2.55 11.23
N ASP A 231 -9.91 1.46 11.12
CA ASP A 231 -9.53 0.15 11.65
C ASP A 231 -9.17 -0.80 10.50
N VAL A 232 -8.35 -1.82 10.76
CA VAL A 232 -8.02 -2.87 9.78
C VAL A 232 -8.75 -4.15 10.16
N ILE A 233 -9.60 -4.64 9.27
CA ILE A 233 -10.27 -5.94 9.38
C ILE A 233 -9.41 -6.97 8.66
N ARG A 234 -9.12 -8.08 9.32
CA ARG A 234 -8.46 -9.26 8.70
C ARG A 234 -9.47 -10.38 8.54
N PHE A 235 -9.50 -11.00 7.36
CA PHE A 235 -10.43 -12.08 7.05
C PHE A 235 -9.81 -13.47 7.17
N GLY A 236 -10.65 -14.48 7.42
CA GLY A 236 -10.31 -15.90 7.49
C GLY A 236 -9.98 -16.39 8.91
N PRO A 237 -9.72 -17.70 9.11
CA PRO A 237 -9.19 -18.15 10.38
C PRO A 237 -7.87 -17.41 10.60
N LEU A 238 -7.74 -16.72 11.75
CA LEU A 238 -6.43 -16.34 12.23
C LEU A 238 -5.63 -17.65 12.27
N LYS A 239 -4.72 -17.84 11.32
CA LYS A 239 -3.45 -18.42 11.74
C LYS A 239 -2.90 -17.37 12.67
N GLU A 240 -3.21 -17.50 13.96
CA GLU A 240 -2.38 -16.91 14.99
C GLU A 240 -0.98 -17.41 14.67
N PHE A 241 -0.18 -16.58 14.01
CA PHE A 241 1.25 -16.71 14.08
C PHE A 241 1.58 -16.26 15.50
N THR A 242 1.28 -17.11 16.49
CA THR A 242 1.93 -17.02 17.80
C THR A 242 3.40 -17.06 17.43
N ARG A 243 4.08 -15.92 17.59
CA ARG A 243 5.47 -15.75 17.12
C ARG A 243 6.26 -16.92 17.67
N SER A 244 6.60 -17.85 16.78
CA SER A 244 7.25 -19.07 17.18
C SER A 244 8.71 -18.77 17.23
N GLU A 245 9.27 -18.75 18.44
CA GLU A 245 10.71 -18.54 18.63
C GLU A 245 11.51 -19.65 17.93
N THR A 246 10.97 -20.88 17.91
CA THR A 246 11.52 -22.00 17.13
C THR A 246 11.48 -21.72 15.64
N ALA A 247 10.34 -21.27 15.09
CA ALA A 247 10.26 -20.90 13.68
C ALA A 247 11.16 -19.69 13.33
N SER A 248 11.38 -18.78 14.28
CA SER A 248 12.26 -17.63 14.10
C SER A 248 13.74 -18.04 14.07
N ARG A 249 14.15 -19.05 14.86
CA ARG A 249 15.47 -19.69 14.74
C ARG A 249 15.61 -20.45 13.41
N GLU A 250 14.55 -21.15 12.99
CA GLU A 250 14.52 -21.81 11.67
C GLU A 250 14.67 -20.78 10.54
N LEU A 251 13.99 -19.64 10.64
CA LEU A 251 14.10 -18.53 9.68
C LEU A 251 15.52 -17.97 9.63
N GLU A 252 16.13 -17.70 10.78
CA GLU A 252 17.51 -17.22 10.89
C GLU A 252 18.50 -18.17 10.19
N SER A 253 18.39 -19.47 10.48
CA SER A 253 19.19 -20.50 9.82
C SER A 253 18.91 -20.61 8.32
N ALA A 254 17.66 -20.42 7.88
CA ALA A 254 17.28 -20.45 6.49
C ALA A 254 17.85 -19.26 5.70
N VAL A 255 17.79 -18.05 6.27
CA VAL A 255 18.36 -16.83 5.69
C VAL A 255 19.88 -16.94 5.59
N GLY A 256 20.56 -17.40 6.65
CA GLY A 256 22.02 -17.60 6.64
C GLY A 256 22.49 -18.64 5.61
N ARG A 257 21.62 -19.55 5.18
CA ARG A 257 21.90 -20.53 4.11
C ARG A 257 21.40 -20.10 2.74
N VAL A 258 20.73 -18.95 2.64
CA VAL A 258 20.05 -18.44 1.43
C VAL A 258 19.09 -19.49 0.84
N ASP A 259 18.28 -20.10 1.71
CA ASP A 259 17.36 -21.20 1.40
C ASP A 259 15.90 -20.70 1.35
N LEU A 260 15.43 -20.37 0.14
CA LEU A 260 14.11 -19.79 -0.10
C LEU A 260 12.94 -20.65 0.41
N GLU A 261 13.01 -21.96 0.19
CA GLU A 261 11.93 -22.87 0.60
C GLU A 261 11.88 -23.04 2.12
N ALA A 262 13.05 -23.06 2.77
CA ALA A 262 13.11 -23.04 4.23
C ALA A 262 12.62 -21.70 4.81
N VAL A 263 12.91 -20.57 4.16
CA VAL A 263 12.37 -19.25 4.53
C VAL A 263 10.85 -19.26 4.47
N ARG A 264 10.26 -19.67 3.34
CA ARG A 264 8.79 -19.80 3.19
C ARG A 264 8.19 -20.70 4.24
N THR A 265 8.82 -21.84 4.50
CA THR A 265 8.38 -22.79 5.52
C THR A 265 8.38 -22.15 6.91
N ALA A 266 9.46 -21.49 7.31
CA ALA A 266 9.58 -20.85 8.61
C ALA A 266 8.57 -19.69 8.77
N LEU A 267 8.42 -18.87 7.72
CA LEU A 267 7.41 -17.81 7.67
C LEU A 267 5.99 -18.38 7.79
N SER A 268 5.69 -19.53 7.17
CA SER A 268 4.38 -20.20 7.25
C SER A 268 4.08 -20.86 8.61
N LYS A 269 5.10 -21.01 9.47
CA LYS A 269 5.02 -21.64 10.79
C LYS A 269 4.94 -20.70 11.99
N GLY A 270 5.22 -19.41 11.84
CA GLY A 270 5.28 -18.54 13.04
C GLY A 270 6.38 -17.50 13.04
N ALA A 271 7.31 -17.51 12.08
CA ALA A 271 8.56 -16.78 12.24
C ALA A 271 8.34 -15.25 12.24
N THR A 272 9.11 -14.55 13.06
CA THR A 272 9.09 -13.08 13.08
C THR A 272 9.77 -12.51 11.84
N THR A 273 9.23 -11.43 11.29
CA THR A 273 9.86 -10.63 10.24
C THR A 273 10.74 -9.49 10.80
N GLY A 274 10.69 -9.25 12.12
CA GLY A 274 11.53 -8.29 12.81
C GLY A 274 12.86 -8.90 13.27
N ARG A 275 13.31 -8.52 14.46
CA ARG A 275 14.59 -9.02 15.02
C ARG A 275 14.57 -10.53 15.28
N LEU A 276 15.59 -11.19 14.73
CA LEU A 276 15.86 -12.61 14.91
C LEU A 276 16.46 -12.90 16.29
N PRO A 277 16.21 -14.08 16.87
CA PRO A 277 16.54 -14.38 18.26
C PRO A 277 18.05 -14.47 18.56
N GLU A 278 18.88 -14.97 17.65
CA GLU A 278 20.31 -15.19 17.94
C GLU A 278 21.16 -13.97 17.56
N SER A 279 21.10 -13.54 16.30
CA SER A 279 21.87 -12.39 15.80
C SER A 279 21.35 -11.04 16.27
N ARG A 280 20.06 -10.96 16.66
CA ARG A 280 19.33 -9.72 16.95
C ARG A 280 19.22 -8.76 15.75
N HIS A 281 19.63 -9.20 14.56
CA HIS A 281 19.41 -8.51 13.31
C HIS A 281 18.05 -8.86 12.72
N THR A 282 17.53 -8.02 11.82
CA THR A 282 16.32 -8.38 11.07
C THR A 282 16.66 -9.42 10.01
N ALA A 283 15.69 -10.28 9.66
CA ALA A 283 15.87 -11.27 8.59
C ALA A 283 16.24 -10.60 7.25
N LEU A 284 15.64 -9.43 6.97
CA LEU A 284 15.97 -8.64 5.79
C LEU A 284 17.43 -8.18 5.81
N TRP A 285 17.89 -7.59 6.92
CA TRP A 285 19.28 -7.16 7.06
C TRP A 285 20.27 -8.32 6.89
N LEU A 286 19.99 -9.46 7.54
CA LEU A 286 20.86 -10.64 7.49
C LEU A 286 20.97 -11.15 6.05
N SER A 287 19.85 -11.22 5.32
CA SER A 287 19.86 -11.69 3.92
C SER A 287 20.74 -10.83 2.99
N LEU A 288 20.76 -9.51 3.21
CA LEU A 288 21.59 -8.58 2.47
C LEU A 288 23.06 -8.66 2.89
N GLU A 289 23.34 -8.84 4.19
CA GLU A 289 24.71 -8.98 4.68
C GLU A 289 25.36 -10.26 4.13
N GLU A 290 24.64 -11.38 4.12
CA GLU A 290 25.09 -12.64 3.53
C GLU A 290 25.41 -12.48 2.04
N ALA A 291 24.58 -11.74 1.29
CA ALA A 291 24.85 -11.46 -0.12
C ALA A 291 26.08 -10.53 -0.33
N SER A 292 26.40 -9.71 0.67
CA SER A 292 27.52 -8.77 0.64
C SER A 292 28.88 -9.44 0.87
N GLU A 293 28.92 -10.70 1.34
CA GLU A 293 30.18 -11.41 1.53
C GLU A 293 30.89 -11.74 0.22
N TYR A 294 32.23 -11.75 0.20
CA TYR A 294 33.01 -12.23 -0.96
C TYR A 294 32.75 -13.70 -1.28
N SER A 295 32.52 -14.52 -0.25
CA SER A 295 32.23 -15.96 -0.30
C SER A 295 30.84 -16.30 -0.80
N ALA A 296 29.91 -15.33 -0.87
CA ALA A 296 28.50 -15.59 -1.09
C ALA A 296 28.24 -16.38 -2.38
N LYS A 297 27.51 -17.48 -2.22
CA LYS A 297 27.04 -18.34 -3.31
C LYS A 297 25.55 -18.03 -3.55
N ASN A 298 25.11 -18.07 -4.80
CA ASN A 298 23.71 -17.89 -5.20
C ASN A 298 23.06 -16.54 -4.79
N ARG A 299 23.77 -15.42 -4.94
CA ARG A 299 23.20 -14.07 -4.72
C ARG A 299 21.88 -13.79 -5.46
N PRO A 300 21.58 -14.36 -6.65
CA PRO A 300 20.27 -14.18 -7.26
C PRO A 300 19.11 -14.60 -6.35
N VAL A 301 19.26 -15.66 -5.55
CA VAL A 301 18.21 -16.16 -4.64
C VAL A 301 17.94 -15.17 -3.50
N THR A 302 18.91 -14.33 -3.14
CA THR A 302 18.71 -13.23 -2.17
C THR A 302 17.59 -12.30 -2.61
N PHE A 303 17.41 -12.07 -3.92
CA PHE A 303 16.29 -11.27 -4.42
C PHE A 303 14.95 -11.86 -3.98
N ASP A 304 14.77 -13.16 -4.23
CA ASP A 304 13.54 -13.87 -3.90
C ASP A 304 13.33 -13.94 -2.37
N VAL A 305 14.39 -14.20 -1.61
CA VAL A 305 14.34 -14.20 -0.13
C VAL A 305 13.93 -12.83 0.41
N VAL A 306 14.55 -11.75 -0.06
CA VAL A 306 14.20 -10.39 0.37
C VAL A 306 12.75 -10.07 -0.01
N LEU A 307 12.32 -10.45 -1.21
CA LEU A 307 10.94 -10.24 -1.65
C LEU A 307 9.94 -11.00 -0.77
N GLU A 308 10.19 -12.27 -0.46
CA GLU A 308 9.33 -13.04 0.46
C GLU A 308 9.26 -12.42 1.86
N LEU A 309 10.39 -11.92 2.39
CA LEU A 309 10.41 -11.25 3.69
C LEU A 309 9.60 -9.94 3.67
N LEU A 310 9.75 -9.14 2.62
CA LEU A 310 8.98 -7.90 2.42
C LEU A 310 7.48 -8.21 2.27
N LEU A 311 7.12 -9.23 1.49
CA LEU A 311 5.73 -9.69 1.33
C LEU A 311 5.13 -10.22 2.64
N ALA A 312 5.97 -10.80 3.51
CA ALA A 312 5.59 -11.22 4.86
C ALA A 312 5.50 -10.06 5.87
N GLY A 313 5.78 -8.82 5.45
CA GLY A 313 5.68 -7.62 6.28
C GLY A 313 6.98 -7.25 7.01
N ALA A 314 8.15 -7.66 6.51
CA ALA A 314 9.42 -7.13 7.01
C ALA A 314 9.54 -5.63 6.71
N ASN A 315 9.87 -4.83 7.72
CA ASN A 315 10.08 -3.39 7.55
C ASN A 315 11.52 -3.13 7.05
N PRO A 316 11.71 -2.56 5.85
CA PRO A 316 13.05 -2.27 5.32
C PRO A 316 13.82 -1.22 6.15
N ASN A 317 13.14 -0.46 7.01
CA ASN A 317 13.73 0.56 7.88
C ASN A 317 13.97 0.07 9.31
N GLU A 318 13.62 -1.17 9.64
CA GLU A 318 13.89 -1.72 10.97
C GLU A 318 15.39 -1.98 11.12
N LEU A 319 16.08 -1.01 11.72
CA LEU A 319 17.50 -1.10 11.98
C LEU A 319 17.76 -1.94 13.23
N ALA A 320 18.71 -2.86 13.10
CA ALA A 320 19.40 -3.40 14.25
C ALA A 320 20.33 -2.32 14.82
N GLU A 321 20.52 -2.32 16.13
CA GLU A 321 21.40 -1.35 16.80
C GLU A 321 22.79 -1.39 16.15
N SER A 322 23.30 -0.26 15.64
CA SER A 322 24.60 -0.11 14.94
C SER A 322 24.77 -0.78 13.56
N ALA A 323 23.67 -1.08 12.85
CA ALA A 323 23.73 -1.76 11.55
C ALA A 323 23.78 -0.82 10.33
N LYS A 324 24.47 -1.27 9.26
CA LYS A 324 24.47 -0.65 7.93
C LYS A 324 23.05 -0.54 7.39
N SER A 325 22.76 0.53 6.64
CA SER A 325 21.47 0.64 5.94
C SER A 325 21.38 -0.36 4.77
N PRO A 326 20.17 -0.72 4.30
CA PRO A 326 20.01 -1.56 3.12
C PRO A 326 20.75 -1.03 1.90
N VAL A 327 20.73 0.29 1.68
CA VAL A 327 21.45 0.94 0.56
C VAL A 327 22.96 0.69 0.65
N GLU A 328 23.54 0.75 1.84
CA GLU A 328 24.97 0.48 2.02
C GLU A 328 25.32 -0.98 1.82
N GLN A 329 24.44 -1.90 2.22
CA GLN A 329 24.62 -3.32 1.92
C GLN A 329 24.57 -3.57 0.41
N LEU A 330 23.66 -2.91 -0.31
CA LEU A 330 23.61 -2.96 -1.79
C LEU A 330 24.90 -2.41 -2.43
N LEU A 331 25.42 -1.28 -1.95
CA LEU A 331 26.69 -0.73 -2.40
C LEU A 331 27.85 -1.70 -2.17
N GLN A 332 27.88 -2.37 -1.02
CA GLN A 332 28.88 -3.37 -0.69
C GLN A 332 28.76 -4.61 -1.60
N ILE A 333 27.53 -5.06 -1.87
CA ILE A 333 27.24 -6.14 -2.81
C ILE A 333 27.80 -5.78 -4.20
N ASP A 334 27.53 -4.59 -4.73
CA ASP A 334 28.09 -4.14 -6.01
C ASP A 334 29.62 -4.06 -6.01
N TYR A 335 30.22 -3.55 -4.94
CA TYR A 335 31.67 -3.49 -4.79
C TYR A 335 32.31 -4.88 -4.86
N VAL A 336 31.72 -5.87 -4.19
CA VAL A 336 32.21 -7.25 -4.17
C VAL A 336 32.05 -7.92 -5.53
N GLN A 337 30.90 -7.72 -6.19
CA GLN A 337 30.59 -8.29 -7.51
C GLN A 337 31.44 -7.71 -8.65
N THR A 338 31.94 -6.48 -8.50
CA THR A 338 32.79 -5.82 -9.49
C THR A 338 34.27 -6.22 -9.35
N ARG A 339 34.71 -6.71 -8.19
CA ARG A 339 36.10 -7.19 -7.96
C ARG A 339 36.32 -8.70 -8.13
N GLY A 340 35.26 -9.51 -8.20
CA GLY A 340 35.38 -10.96 -8.44
C GLY A 340 35.96 -11.30 -9.82
N LYS A 341 37.00 -12.16 -9.89
CA LYS A 341 37.63 -12.58 -11.16
C LYS A 341 36.76 -13.59 -11.96
N ALA A 342 36.55 -13.30 -13.25
CA ALA A 342 36.13 -14.18 -14.36
C ALA A 342 34.70 -14.80 -14.38
N LYS A 343 34.20 -15.06 -15.61
CA LYS A 343 32.89 -15.58 -16.09
C LYS A 343 31.92 -16.31 -15.12
N LYS A 344 32.40 -17.09 -14.13
CA LYS A 344 31.53 -17.65 -13.07
C LYS A 344 30.89 -16.56 -12.18
N ALA A 345 31.50 -15.38 -12.11
CA ALA A 345 30.99 -14.24 -11.36
C ALA A 345 29.69 -13.66 -11.94
N MET A 346 29.40 -13.83 -13.24
CA MET A 346 28.24 -13.20 -13.88
C MET A 346 26.91 -13.88 -13.51
N ALA A 347 26.88 -15.22 -13.45
CA ALA A 347 25.68 -15.99 -13.09
C ALA A 347 25.31 -15.86 -11.60
N ASN A 348 26.25 -15.39 -10.76
CA ASN A 348 26.06 -15.18 -9.34
C ASN A 348 25.87 -13.69 -8.99
N ARG A 349 25.32 -12.90 -9.94
CA ARG A 349 25.07 -11.48 -9.73
C ARG A 349 23.65 -11.21 -9.26
N LEU A 350 23.54 -10.36 -8.26
CA LEU A 350 22.30 -9.73 -7.84
C LEU A 350 22.21 -8.35 -8.47
N ASN A 351 21.06 -8.06 -9.09
CA ASN A 351 20.78 -6.72 -9.60
C ASN A 351 20.33 -5.83 -8.44
N THR A 352 21.28 -5.11 -7.86
CA THR A 352 21.07 -4.20 -6.72
C THR A 352 20.15 -3.04 -7.04
N LEU A 353 20.11 -2.54 -8.29
CA LEU A 353 19.18 -1.49 -8.70
C LEU A 353 17.73 -1.97 -8.67
N VAL A 354 17.47 -3.16 -9.20
CA VAL A 354 16.10 -3.73 -9.18
C VAL A 354 15.69 -4.06 -7.74
N LEU A 355 16.63 -4.54 -6.91
CA LEU A 355 16.34 -4.77 -5.49
C LEU A 355 16.12 -3.45 -4.73
N LEU A 356 16.85 -2.39 -5.05
CA LEU A 356 16.63 -1.05 -4.51
C LEU A 356 15.24 -0.52 -4.88
N ASP A 357 14.85 -0.64 -6.15
CA ASP A 357 13.52 -0.23 -6.64
C ASP A 357 12.41 -0.98 -5.87
N LYS A 358 12.62 -2.28 -5.54
CA LYS A 358 11.70 -3.04 -4.69
C LYS A 358 11.70 -2.53 -3.24
N LEU A 359 12.86 -2.32 -2.62
CA LEU A 359 12.92 -1.82 -1.24
C LEU A 359 12.25 -0.42 -1.11
N ILE A 360 12.51 0.49 -2.04
CA ILE A 360 11.81 1.80 -2.13
C ILE A 360 10.31 1.58 -2.27
N GLY A 361 9.93 0.65 -3.15
CA GLY A 361 8.55 0.23 -3.34
C GLY A 361 7.87 -0.38 -2.13
N PHE A 362 8.62 -0.76 -1.09
CA PHE A 362 8.13 -1.22 0.22
C PHE A 362 8.39 -0.18 1.34
N GLY A 363 8.62 1.08 0.98
CA GLY A 363 8.73 2.20 1.93
C GLY A 363 10.11 2.39 2.54
N LEU A 364 11.19 1.93 1.90
CA LEU A 364 12.56 2.24 2.35
C LEU A 364 12.76 3.77 2.47
N ASP A 365 13.22 4.22 3.64
CA ASP A 365 13.61 5.59 3.92
C ASP A 365 14.92 5.92 3.19
N VAL A 366 14.79 6.61 2.06
CA VAL A 366 15.90 7.03 1.20
C VAL A 366 16.78 8.13 1.84
N ASN A 367 16.36 8.67 2.99
CA ASN A 367 17.10 9.66 3.75
C ASN A 367 17.69 9.10 5.05
N ALA A 368 17.51 7.81 5.34
CA ALA A 368 17.92 7.20 6.61
C ALA A 368 19.41 7.46 6.94
N ILE A 369 19.70 7.68 8.22
CA ILE A 369 21.08 7.78 8.70
C ILE A 369 21.65 6.37 8.81
N SER A 370 22.83 6.14 8.25
CA SER A 370 23.59 4.93 8.52
C SER A 370 24.30 5.05 9.86
N TYR A 371 24.24 3.96 10.64
CA TYR A 371 24.90 3.84 11.93
C TYR A 371 26.04 2.82 11.85
N GLY A 372 27.20 3.20 12.37
CA GLY A 372 28.37 2.32 12.48
C GLY A 372 29.61 3.11 12.90
N SER A 373 30.60 2.44 13.49
CA SER A 373 31.83 3.07 14.04
C SER A 373 32.69 3.82 13.00
N TYR A 374 32.32 3.78 11.73
CA TYR A 374 32.96 4.47 10.60
C TYR A 374 31.99 5.29 9.74
N ALA A 375 30.69 5.30 10.07
CA ALA A 375 29.67 6.06 9.36
C ALA A 375 29.50 7.41 10.06
N TYR A 376 30.06 8.47 9.46
CA TYR A 376 30.01 9.84 9.98
C TYR A 376 28.61 10.47 9.76
N GLY A 377 27.54 9.78 10.15
CA GLY A 377 26.16 10.19 9.88
C GLY A 377 25.83 10.17 8.39
N TYR A 378 26.48 9.30 7.62
CA TYR A 378 26.23 9.23 6.18
C TYR A 378 24.80 8.76 5.91
N ARG A 379 24.20 9.34 4.87
CA ARG A 379 22.88 8.98 4.34
C ARG A 379 23.04 8.32 2.97
N PRO A 380 22.02 7.63 2.42
CA PRO A 380 22.08 6.97 1.12
C PRO A 380 22.78 7.77 0.02
N LEU A 381 22.43 9.06 -0.16
CA LEU A 381 23.07 9.93 -1.16
C LEU A 381 24.56 10.19 -0.90
N HIS A 382 24.99 10.30 0.36
CA HIS A 382 26.42 10.42 0.67
C HIS A 382 27.17 9.17 0.24
N SER A 383 26.66 8.00 0.62
CA SER A 383 27.30 6.72 0.37
C SER A 383 27.34 6.41 -1.13
N THR A 384 26.24 6.59 -1.87
CA THR A 384 26.21 6.32 -3.33
C THR A 384 27.09 7.30 -4.11
N ALA A 385 27.16 8.57 -3.70
CA ALA A 385 28.04 9.56 -4.32
C ALA A 385 29.52 9.20 -4.14
N LEU A 386 29.94 8.82 -2.93
CA LEU A 386 31.32 8.43 -2.63
C LEU A 386 31.76 7.15 -3.36
N HIS A 387 30.82 6.29 -3.75
CA HIS A 387 31.07 5.07 -4.52
C HIS A 387 30.97 5.25 -6.04
N ASN A 388 30.67 6.46 -6.52
CA ASN A 388 30.47 6.77 -7.94
C ASN A 388 29.37 5.95 -8.61
N GLN A 389 28.19 5.83 -7.99
CA GLN A 389 27.06 5.05 -8.49
C GLN A 389 25.93 5.95 -9.02
N PRO A 390 26.04 6.52 -10.24
CA PRO A 390 25.10 7.52 -10.74
C PRO A 390 23.66 7.01 -10.84
N GLU A 391 23.44 5.74 -11.20
CA GLU A 391 22.07 5.22 -11.32
C GLU A 391 21.41 4.95 -9.96
N MET A 392 22.18 4.55 -8.94
CA MET A 392 21.63 4.50 -7.58
C MET A 392 21.30 5.92 -7.07
N VAL A 393 22.14 6.91 -7.37
CA VAL A 393 21.85 8.33 -7.06
C VAL A 393 20.54 8.76 -7.72
N ARG A 394 20.36 8.45 -9.01
CA ARG A 394 19.14 8.80 -9.75
C ARG A 394 17.90 8.16 -9.12
N ARG A 395 17.93 6.86 -8.83
CA ARG A 395 16.81 6.15 -8.18
C ARG A 395 16.43 6.76 -6.82
N LEU A 396 17.42 7.11 -6.01
CA LEU A 396 17.18 7.73 -4.71
C LEU A 396 16.57 9.13 -4.86
N LEU A 397 17.07 9.95 -5.79
CA LEU A 397 16.51 11.28 -6.06
C LEU A 397 15.09 11.21 -6.62
N GLU A 398 14.82 10.28 -7.56
CA GLU A 398 13.47 10.00 -8.08
C GLU A 398 12.50 9.59 -6.96
N ALA A 399 13.00 8.92 -5.92
CA ALA A 399 12.26 8.53 -4.73
C ALA A 399 12.20 9.61 -3.63
N GLY A 400 12.65 10.83 -3.89
CA GLY A 400 12.54 11.96 -2.96
C GLY A 400 13.68 12.09 -1.95
N ALA A 401 14.86 11.52 -2.22
CA ALA A 401 16.03 11.73 -1.37
C ALA A 401 16.46 13.22 -1.37
N ASP A 402 16.69 13.76 -0.17
CA ASP A 402 17.04 15.16 0.04
C ASP A 402 18.56 15.36 -0.07
N LEU A 403 18.96 16.07 -1.12
CA LEU A 403 20.34 16.44 -1.44
C LEU A 403 20.94 17.51 -0.51
N MET A 404 20.13 18.16 0.33
CA MET A 404 20.56 19.17 1.28
C MET A 404 20.82 18.62 2.68
N LEU A 405 20.45 17.38 2.97
CA LEU A 405 20.72 16.77 4.27
C LEU A 405 22.22 16.58 4.49
N THR A 406 22.68 17.03 5.65
CA THR A 406 24.07 16.89 6.06
C THR A 406 24.32 15.59 6.81
N ASN A 407 25.58 15.18 6.78
CA ASN A 407 26.14 14.16 7.67
C ASN A 407 26.63 14.78 8.98
N ASP A 408 27.25 14.01 9.88
CA ASP A 408 27.72 14.47 11.20
C ASP A 408 28.87 15.50 11.14
N ARG A 409 29.37 15.82 9.94
CA ARG A 409 30.40 16.83 9.68
C ARG A 409 29.83 18.06 8.97
N ASP A 410 28.52 18.25 9.02
CA ASP A 410 27.79 19.33 8.35
C ASP A 410 28.01 19.36 6.83
N ALA A 411 28.40 18.24 6.23
CA ALA A 411 28.64 18.13 4.80
C ALA A 411 27.43 17.49 4.13
N THR A 412 26.88 18.14 3.10
CA THR A 412 25.91 17.54 2.16
C THR A 412 26.61 16.47 1.30
N PRO A 413 25.88 15.64 0.53
CA PRO A 413 26.49 14.68 -0.39
C PRO A 413 27.52 15.32 -1.33
N TRP A 414 27.20 16.51 -1.87
CA TRP A 414 28.10 17.29 -2.72
C TRP A 414 29.38 17.72 -1.99
N ILE A 415 29.25 18.32 -0.79
CA ILE A 415 30.40 18.78 0.00
C ILE A 415 31.26 17.59 0.44
N SER A 416 30.63 16.50 0.89
CA SER A 416 31.31 15.28 1.33
C SER A 416 32.15 14.67 0.21
N LEU A 417 31.64 14.66 -1.03
CA LEU A 417 32.37 14.15 -2.18
C LEU A 417 33.60 15.03 -2.52
N HIS A 418 33.47 16.36 -2.48
CA HIS A 418 34.59 17.28 -2.70
C HIS A 418 35.68 17.13 -1.62
N ASN A 419 35.29 17.06 -0.35
CA ASN A 419 36.20 16.82 0.76
C ASN A 419 36.98 15.50 0.57
N GLN A 420 36.35 14.47 -0.02
CA GLN A 420 37.02 13.22 -0.34
C GLN A 420 38.09 13.38 -1.42
N PHE A 421 37.84 14.19 -2.46
CA PHE A 421 38.82 14.47 -3.52
C PHE A 421 40.04 15.21 -2.97
N GLU A 422 39.82 16.22 -2.14
CA GLU A 422 40.91 16.98 -1.49
C GLU A 422 41.73 16.09 -0.56
N SER A 423 41.06 15.27 0.26
CA SER A 423 41.74 14.32 1.15
C SER A 423 42.62 13.34 0.38
N LYS A 424 42.12 12.74 -0.71
CA LYS A 424 42.89 11.83 -1.57
C LYS A 424 44.06 12.52 -2.26
N ALA A 425 43.88 13.75 -2.74
CA ALA A 425 44.95 14.54 -3.36
C ALA A 425 46.09 14.86 -2.37
N ASN A 426 45.76 15.07 -1.09
CA ASN A 426 46.73 15.37 -0.03
C ASN A 426 47.45 14.12 0.53
N HIS A 427 46.82 12.93 0.49
CA HIS A 427 47.39 11.69 1.06
C HIS A 427 48.33 10.93 0.10
N PHE A 428 48.17 11.05 -1.21
CA PHE A 428 49.03 10.31 -2.16
C PHE A 428 50.39 11.00 -2.36
N ASN A 429 51.45 10.31 -1.94
CA ASN A 429 52.85 10.73 -2.03
C ASN A 429 53.27 11.08 -3.49
N LYS A 430 54.26 11.97 -3.66
CA LYS A 430 54.68 12.71 -4.90
C LYS A 430 54.80 11.92 -6.24
N ARG A 431 54.61 10.60 -6.26
CA ARG A 431 54.70 9.72 -7.44
C ARG A 431 53.36 9.20 -7.99
N GLN A 432 52.24 9.35 -7.28
CA GLN A 432 50.89 8.95 -7.74
C GLN A 432 49.86 10.07 -7.50
N ARG A 433 50.10 11.26 -8.05
CA ARG A 433 49.08 12.33 -8.01
C ARG A 433 47.90 11.95 -8.89
N VAL A 434 46.77 11.57 -8.28
CA VAL A 434 45.46 11.71 -8.94
C VAL A 434 45.08 13.18 -8.78
N SER A 435 44.93 13.93 -9.88
CA SER A 435 44.50 15.33 -9.80
C SER A 435 43.07 15.40 -9.25
N ILE A 436 42.73 16.51 -8.58
CA ILE A 436 41.33 16.80 -8.25
C ILE A 436 40.49 16.81 -9.53
N GLU A 437 41.05 17.33 -10.62
CA GLU A 437 40.41 17.36 -11.95
C GLU A 437 40.10 15.96 -12.49
N ASP A 438 41.01 14.98 -12.30
CA ASP A 438 40.79 13.59 -12.73
C ASP A 438 39.65 12.94 -11.95
N ASN A 439 39.56 13.21 -10.64
CA ASN A 439 38.44 12.74 -9.82
C ASN A 439 37.14 13.43 -10.24
N MET A 440 37.15 14.74 -10.47
CA MET A 440 35.96 15.47 -10.93
C MET A 440 35.46 14.95 -12.28
N GLN A 441 36.36 14.62 -13.22
CA GLN A 441 35.98 14.00 -14.48
C GLN A 441 35.39 12.61 -14.28
N ARG A 442 35.99 11.77 -13.43
CA ARG A 442 35.49 10.42 -13.14
C ARG A 442 34.11 10.40 -12.48
N TYR A 443 33.82 11.41 -11.66
CA TYR A 443 32.56 11.55 -10.92
C TYR A 443 31.62 12.59 -11.56
N ALA A 444 31.87 13.01 -12.80
CA ALA A 444 31.16 14.13 -13.43
C ALA A 444 29.64 13.96 -13.45
N GLU A 445 29.15 12.73 -13.70
CA GLU A 445 27.72 12.44 -13.69
C GLU A 445 27.11 12.53 -12.29
N VAL A 446 27.74 11.90 -11.30
CA VAL A 446 27.30 11.95 -9.89
C VAL A 446 27.30 13.40 -9.39
N LEU A 447 28.35 14.16 -9.68
CA LEU A 447 28.42 15.58 -9.36
C LEU A 447 27.22 16.32 -9.96
N ARG A 448 26.97 16.16 -11.28
CA ARG A 448 25.82 16.81 -11.93
C ARG A 448 24.48 16.50 -11.25
N LEU A 449 24.29 15.27 -10.76
CA LEU A 449 23.04 14.84 -10.11
C LEU A 449 22.85 15.39 -8.69
N ILE A 450 23.94 15.59 -7.93
CA ILE A 450 23.86 16.00 -6.52
C ILE A 450 24.18 17.48 -6.29
N ARG A 451 24.22 18.28 -7.36
CA ARG A 451 24.55 19.70 -7.26
C ARG A 451 23.38 20.45 -6.59
N PRO A 452 23.64 21.37 -5.63
CA PRO A 452 22.56 22.10 -4.96
C PRO A 452 21.66 22.96 -5.87
N ASP A 453 22.12 23.28 -7.09
CA ASP A 453 21.43 24.15 -8.05
C ASP A 453 20.76 23.37 -9.22
N SER A 454 20.75 22.04 -9.19
CA SER A 454 20.30 21.20 -10.33
C SER A 454 18.84 20.79 -10.30
#